data_AF-A0A7K4D9T6-F1
#
_entry.id   AF-A0A7K4D9T6-F1
#
_cell.length_a   1.000
_cell.length_b   1.000
_cell.length_c   1.000
_cell.angle_alpha   90.00
_cell.angle_beta   90.00
_cell.angle_gamma   90.00
#
_symmetry.space_group_name_H-M   'P 1'
#
loop_
_entity.id
_entity.type
_entity.pdbx_description
1 polymer ?
#
loop_
_entity_poly.entity_id
_entity_poly.type
_entity_poly.pdbx_seq_one_letter_code
_entity_poly.pdbx_strand_id
1 'polypeptide(L)' 'MPNIGKVVSKKLISVGIDTPEKLRELGSKEAFIRLRAIDDTACFSMLQGLEGAIQGIRWHNLPESKKKDLKQFFDSFK' A
#
# COMPACT_ATOMS: atom_id res chain seq x y z
N MET A 1 9.42 7.99 -1.32
CA MET A 1 8.47 7.87 -0.19
C MET A 1 9.02 6.85 0.79
N PRO A 2 8.76 6.95 2.11
CA PRO A 2 9.15 5.89 3.05
C PRO A 2 8.46 4.57 2.70
N ASN A 3 9.04 3.44 3.12
CA ASN A 3 8.52 2.08 2.93
C ASN A 3 8.43 1.58 1.47
N ILE A 4 8.66 2.43 0.46
CA ILE A 4 8.67 2.04 -0.96
C ILE A 4 10.10 1.79 -1.43
N GLY A 5 10.52 0.52 -1.38
CA GLY A 5 11.79 0.08 -1.98
C GLY A 5 11.69 -0.13 -3.49
N LYS A 6 12.84 -0.42 -4.15
CA LYS A 6 12.93 -0.62 -5.61
C LYS A 6 11.92 -1.63 -6.15
N VAL A 7 11.69 -2.74 -5.43
CA VAL A 7 10.75 -3.80 -5.84
C VAL A 7 9.31 -3.29 -5.82
N VAL A 8 8.89 -2.66 -4.72
CA VAL A 8 7.52 -2.13 -4.58
C VAL A 8 7.27 -1.02 -5.60
N SER A 9 8.26 -0.14 -5.83
CA SER A 9 8.17 0.90 -6.85
C SER A 9 7.95 0.32 -8.25
N LYS A 10 8.67 -0.75 -8.62
CA LYS A 10 8.46 -1.42 -9.92
C LYS A 10 7.06 -2.02 -10.05
N LYS A 11 6.55 -2.65 -8.98
CA LYS A 11 5.18 -3.21 -8.99
C LYS A 11 4.11 -2.12 -9.09
N LEU A 12 4.31 -0.99 -8.41
CA LEU A 12 3.42 0.17 -8.53
C LEU A 12 3.39 0.70 -9.96
N ILE A 13 4.55 0.87 -10.60
CA ILE A 13 4.64 1.29 -12.00
C ILE A 13 3.91 0.30 -12.93
N SER A 14 4.08 -1.02 -12.73
CA SER A 14 3.40 -2.02 -13.57
C SER A 14 1.88 -2.01 -13.45
N VAL A 15 1.32 -1.47 -12.36
CA VAL A 15 -0.13 -1.27 -12.19
C VAL A 15 -0.57 0.17 -12.47
N GLY A 16 0.30 0.93 -13.15
CA GLY A 16 0.02 2.29 -13.59
C GLY A 16 0.14 3.34 -12.49
N ILE A 17 0.86 3.08 -11.39
CA ILE A 17 1.13 4.04 -10.31
C ILE A 17 2.62 4.42 -10.36
N ASP A 18 2.92 5.40 -11.20
CA ASP A 18 4.29 5.81 -11.58
C ASP A 18 4.81 7.03 -10.81
N THR A 19 3.93 7.74 -10.09
CA THR A 19 4.28 8.93 -9.32
C THR A 19 3.79 8.83 -7.87
N PRO A 20 4.53 9.46 -6.92
CA PRO A 20 4.06 9.61 -5.54
C PRO A 20 2.68 10.27 -5.43
N GLU A 21 2.40 11.25 -6.29
CA GLU A 21 1.15 12.01 -6.32
C GLU A 21 -0.02 11.09 -6.68
N LYS A 22 0.13 10.26 -7.72
CA LYS A 22 -0.86 9.27 -8.10
C LYS A 22 -1.13 8.23 -7.01
N LEU A 23 -0.11 7.81 -6.27
CA LEU A 23 -0.30 6.93 -5.11
C LEU A 23 -1.12 7.62 -4.01
N ARG A 24 -0.87 8.91 -3.75
CA ARG A 24 -1.63 9.68 -2.75
C ARG A 24 -3.07 9.91 -3.17
N GLU A 25 -3.32 10.19 -4.45
CA GLU A 25 -4.65 10.38 -5.02
C GLU A 25 -5.50 9.10 -4.99
N LEU A 26 -4.90 7.96 -5.35
CA LEU A 26 -5.59 6.66 -5.32
C LEU A 26 -5.81 6.14 -3.90
N GLY A 27 -4.85 6.37 -3.00
CA GLY A 27 -4.86 5.78 -1.67
C GLY A 27 -4.26 4.37 -1.62
N SER A 28 -3.93 3.93 -0.41
CA SER A 28 -3.25 2.65 -0.16
C SER A 28 -4.11 1.43 -0.51
N LYS A 29 -5.42 1.50 -0.23
CA LYS A 29 -6.37 0.39 -0.47
C LYS A 29 -6.55 0.11 -1.97
N GLU A 30 -6.77 1.14 -2.77
CA GLU A 30 -6.91 1.01 -4.23
C GLU A 30 -5.58 0.56 -4.87
N ALA A 31 -4.46 1.15 -4.47
CA ALA A 31 -3.15 0.70 -4.92
C ALA A 31 -2.91 -0.78 -4.59
N PHE A 32 -3.31 -1.24 -3.41
CA PHE A 32 -3.23 -2.63 -3.01
C PHE A 32 -4.13 -3.55 -3.84
N ILE A 33 -5.36 -3.15 -4.17
CA ILE A 33 -6.25 -3.93 -5.06
C ILE A 33 -5.57 -4.19 -6.39
N ARG A 34 -5.02 -3.15 -7.01
CA ARG A 34 -4.35 -3.26 -8.31
C ARG A 34 -3.12 -4.16 -8.25
N LEU A 35 -2.32 -4.03 -7.20
CA LEU A 35 -1.18 -4.91 -6.96
C LEU A 35 -1.62 -6.36 -6.78
N ARG A 36 -2.67 -6.60 -5.99
CA ARG A 36 -3.15 -7.95 -5.70
C ARG A 36 -3.78 -8.64 -6.92
N ALA A 37 -4.29 -7.88 -7.87
CA ALA A 37 -4.80 -8.41 -9.14
C ALA A 37 -3.69 -9.03 -10.02
N ILE A 38 -2.42 -8.65 -9.83
CA ILE A 38 -1.28 -9.18 -10.59
C ILE A 38 -0.30 -9.98 -9.72
N ASP A 39 -0.45 -9.94 -8.40
CA ASP A 39 0.42 -10.56 -7.42
C ASP A 39 -0.40 -10.98 -6.19
N ASP A 40 -0.87 -12.22 -6.19
CA ASP A 40 -1.66 -12.80 -5.09
C ASP A 40 -0.86 -12.93 -3.78
N THR A 41 0.47 -12.83 -3.84
CA THR A 41 1.36 -12.81 -2.67
C THR A 41 1.41 -11.46 -1.95
N ALA A 42 0.72 -10.43 -2.47
CA ALA A 42 0.62 -9.11 -1.84
C ALA A 42 0.05 -9.23 -0.41
N CYS A 43 0.92 -9.01 0.58
CA CYS A 43 0.63 -9.26 1.99
C CYS A 43 0.20 -8.00 2.75
N PHE A 44 -0.30 -8.18 3.97
CA PHE A 44 -0.75 -7.09 4.83
C PHE A 44 0.34 -6.02 5.08
N SER A 45 1.60 -6.44 5.22
CA SER A 45 2.73 -5.52 5.40
C SER A 45 2.93 -4.60 4.19
N MET A 46 2.60 -5.06 2.98
CA MET A 46 2.64 -4.23 1.77
C MET A 46 1.59 -3.12 1.84
N LEU A 47 0.34 -3.47 2.21
CA LEU A 47 -0.74 -2.51 2.41
C LEU A 47 -0.36 -1.42 3.44
N GLN A 48 0.20 -1.83 4.59
CA GLN A 48 0.69 -0.89 5.60
C GLN A 48 1.86 -0.04 5.09
N GLY A 49 2.75 -0.62 4.29
CA GLY A 49 3.84 0.09 3.64
C GLY A 49 3.34 1.21 2.72
N LEU A 50 2.30 0.95 1.92
CA LEU A 50 1.66 1.94 1.05
C LEU A 50 1.04 3.08 1.85
N GLU A 51 0.28 2.78 2.90
CA GLU A 51 -0.32 3.83 3.75
C GLU A 51 0.75 4.67 4.45
N GLY A 52 1.79 4.03 4.99
CA GLY A 52 2.92 4.75 5.59
C GLY A 52 3.64 5.64 4.58
N ALA A 53 3.78 5.17 3.32
CA ALA A 53 4.34 5.96 2.23
C ALA A 53 3.53 7.24 1.97
N ILE A 54 2.20 7.10 1.90
CA ILE A 54 1.26 8.20 1.66
C ILE A 54 1.31 9.22 2.80
N GLN A 55 1.32 8.74 4.05
CA GLN A 55 1.40 9.59 5.25
C GLN A 55 2.81 10.13 5.53
N GLY A 56 3.83 9.72 4.76
CA GLY A 56 5.21 10.18 4.97
C GLY A 56 5.87 9.64 6.23
N ILE A 57 5.40 8.51 6.79
CA ILE A 57 5.93 7.91 8.02
C ILE A 57 6.34 6.45 7.82
N ARG A 58 7.24 5.93 8.68
CA ARG A 58 7.51 4.49 8.74
C ARG A 58 6.21 3.77 9.11
N TRP A 59 5.84 2.71 8.38
CA TRP A 59 4.55 2.03 8.56
C TRP A 59 4.31 1.49 9.98
N HIS A 60 5.38 1.23 10.73
CA HIS A 60 5.31 0.81 12.13
C HIS A 60 4.66 1.88 13.03
N ASN A 61 4.79 3.15 12.65
CA ASN A 61 4.30 4.32 13.37
C ASN A 61 2.88 4.73 12.94
N LEU A 62 2.23 3.97 12.04
CA LEU A 62 0.82 4.19 11.73
C LEU A 62 -0.02 4.10 13.01
N PRO A 63 -0.98 5.03 13.22
CA PRO A 63 -1.90 4.96 14.35
C PRO A 63 -2.62 3.62 14.39
N GLU A 64 -2.90 3.12 15.59
CA GLU A 64 -3.55 1.83 15.77
C GLU A 64 -4.93 1.76 15.09
N SER A 65 -5.68 2.86 15.10
CA SER A 65 -6.95 2.99 14.37
C SER A 65 -6.78 2.76 12.87
N LYS A 66 -5.71 3.30 12.27
CA LYS A 66 -5.40 3.10 10.85
C LYS A 66 -4.98 1.66 10.57
N LYS A 67 -4.15 1.06 11.44
CA LYS A 67 -3.78 -0.37 11.30
C LYS A 67 -5.01 -1.27 11.35
N LYS A 68 -5.98 -0.99 12.23
CA LYS A 68 -7.25 -1.71 12.32
C LYS A 68 -8.11 -1.56 11.06
N ASP A 69 -8.26 -0.35 10.53
CA ASP A 69 -8.96 -0.10 9.26
C ASP A 69 -8.33 -0.87 8.09
N LEU A 70 -7.00 -0.81 7.95
CA LEU A 70 -6.28 -1.58 6.93
C LEU A 70 -6.44 -3.08 7.12
N LYS A 71 -6.47 -3.55 8.38
CA LYS A 71 -6.63 -4.97 8.70
C LYS A 71 -8.01 -5.49 8.32
N GLN A 72 -9.06 -4.74 8.64
CA GLN A 72 -10.44 -5.06 8.24
C GLN A 72 -10.57 -5.13 6.72
N PHE A 73 -10.00 -4.16 6.01
CA PHE A 73 -9.95 -4.19 4.55
C PHE A 73 -9.17 -5.42 4.03
N PHE A 74 -8.00 -5.73 4.58
CA PHE A 74 -7.22 -6.88 4.12
C PHE A 74 -7.92 -8.22 4.36
N ASP A 75 -8.66 -8.34 5.47
CA ASP A 75 -9.41 -9.55 5.80
C ASP A 75 -10.60 -9.80 4.86
N SER A 76 -11.04 -8.82 4.04
CA SER A 76 -12.04 -9.04 2.99
C SER A 76 -11.50 -9.74 1.74
N PHE A 77 -10.18 -9.97 1.66
CA PHE A 77 -9.52 -10.72 0.58
C PHE A 77 -9.10 -12.14 1.03
N LYS A 78 -9.64 -12.60 2.16
CA LYS A 78 -9.48 -13.98 2.62
C LYS A 78 -10.57 -14.88 2.05
#